data_AF-A0A9X8EB05-F1
#
_entry.id   AF-A0A9X8EB05-F1
#
_cell.length_a   1.000
_cell.length_b   1.000
_cell.length_c   1.000
_cell.angle_alpha   90.00
_cell.angle_beta   90.00
_cell.angle_gamma   90.00
#
_symmetry.space_group_name_H-M   'P 1'
#
loop_
_entity.id
_entity.type
_entity.pdbx_description
1 polymer ?
#
loop_
_entity_poly.entity_id
_entity_poly.type
_entity_poly.pdbx_seq_one_letter_code
_entity_poly.pdbx_strand_id
1 'polypeptide(L)'
;MQASVFYPEDVPGVPTNLLVLPASPSTLRVQVQPPSGIKPLGSNGDPVLGFKIDVATHVAAVQTFSIQSPDGPITGGSYRVSFTNSFGTATSASCIPWDATSDVFSMALQSLTNIDGVFVTRSAFGAVPQGYVYTITFTGAVLANGAQSQLVSGSATTCSPFLPPNHRVTLAGAQSTTAGNVGFVPEVWQLTTSESSLLQGISGTFDLSVGFEGVMTSLGKVVSVNAGAKFATTTVANSLVGVVSRGEVISIGGERFRVHATAPFTDTVVPLDSKHIRGANNVAVFGMDTIVGRVSVVQGNPVATTAADYTGVLAVGDSIQVAGVEFTVNAIIATEVTFGLVSDATTTSNWPTTSDTHVTLLKRKKATFKADADPSEVVAGLQSLPGVGSVQVTRVGPTAQRGYQWLMTFLSLGPTTCPHSPCLRLDPHLVNEYAAACITCSAALVRVRAGVLPDFSRLLGSTEIGGAVLEVQSIVVSGASPDVAVVPLGGYFYIDFQSYYQSPASTGVLVKFDDTADD
;
A
#
# COMPACT_ATOMS: atom_id res chain seq x y z
N MET A 1 -1.85 -11.18 -48.01
CA MET A 1 -1.48 -11.90 -46.76
C MET A 1 -2.71 -12.13 -45.87
N GLN A 2 -2.70 -13.08 -44.90
CA GLN A 2 -3.76 -13.11 -43.86
C GLN A 2 -3.54 -11.91 -42.94
N ALA A 3 -4.43 -10.91 -43.03
CA ALA A 3 -4.44 -9.77 -42.14
C ALA A 3 -4.49 -10.26 -40.69
N SER A 4 -3.39 -10.04 -39.95
CA SER A 4 -3.36 -10.23 -38.51
C SER A 4 -4.36 -9.26 -37.89
N VAL A 5 -5.52 -9.80 -37.51
CA VAL A 5 -6.54 -9.08 -36.75
C VAL A 5 -5.91 -8.69 -35.41
N PHE A 6 -5.59 -7.41 -35.23
CA PHE A 6 -5.08 -6.87 -33.97
C PHE A 6 -6.25 -6.71 -33.00
N TYR A 7 -6.20 -7.44 -31.89
CA TYR A 7 -7.15 -7.31 -30.81
C TYR A 7 -6.61 -6.31 -29.76
N PRO A 8 -7.47 -5.53 -29.07
CA PRO A 8 -7.07 -4.61 -28.00
C PRO A 8 -6.58 -5.37 -26.75
N GLU A 9 -5.46 -4.95 -26.14
CA GLU A 9 -4.63 -5.89 -25.35
C GLU A 9 -4.38 -5.59 -23.87
N ASP A 10 -4.17 -4.35 -23.40
CA ASP A 10 -4.05 -4.05 -21.94
C ASP A 10 -3.91 -2.55 -21.60
N VAL A 11 -4.06 -2.17 -20.32
CA VAL A 11 -3.82 -0.81 -19.78
C VAL A 11 -2.34 -0.57 -19.39
N PRO A 12 -1.85 0.69 -19.31
CA PRO A 12 -0.47 0.98 -18.88
C PRO A 12 -0.14 0.41 -17.49
N GLY A 13 1.05 -0.21 -17.36
CA GLY A 13 1.53 -0.75 -16.09
C GLY A 13 1.87 0.33 -15.06
N VAL A 14 2.01 -0.08 -13.79
CA VAL A 14 2.39 0.84 -12.69
C VAL A 14 3.89 1.21 -12.76
N PRO A 15 4.28 2.46 -12.39
CA PRO A 15 5.68 2.86 -12.35
C PRO A 15 6.54 1.93 -11.48
N THR A 16 7.79 1.70 -11.89
CA THR A 16 8.72 0.82 -11.16
C THR A 16 9.17 1.44 -9.84
N ASN A 17 9.35 2.76 -9.85
CA ASN A 17 9.78 3.51 -8.69
C ASN A 17 9.35 4.98 -8.80
N LEU A 18 9.18 5.62 -7.65
CA LEU A 18 8.92 7.05 -7.53
C LEU A 18 9.92 7.62 -6.54
N LEU A 19 10.89 8.40 -7.03
CA LEU A 19 11.82 9.11 -6.17
C LEU A 19 11.27 10.52 -5.90
N VAL A 20 11.04 10.83 -4.63
CA VAL A 20 10.57 12.15 -4.18
C VAL A 20 11.65 12.77 -3.32
N LEU A 21 12.15 13.94 -3.72
CA LEU A 21 13.18 14.69 -3.01
C LEU A 21 12.70 16.11 -2.72
N PRO A 22 12.97 16.67 -1.53
CA PRO A 22 12.73 18.08 -1.27
C PRO A 22 13.69 18.91 -2.14
N ALA A 23 13.14 19.79 -2.98
CA ALA A 23 13.94 20.77 -3.73
C ALA A 23 14.06 22.10 -2.96
N SER A 24 13.04 22.46 -2.18
CA SER A 24 13.01 23.60 -1.25
C SER A 24 11.88 23.39 -0.21
N PRO A 25 11.67 24.31 0.76
CA PRO A 25 10.54 24.23 1.70
C PRO A 25 9.15 24.23 1.05
N SER A 26 9.03 24.65 -0.21
CA SER A 26 7.76 24.73 -0.94
C SER A 26 7.75 23.97 -2.26
N THR A 27 8.83 23.25 -2.61
CA THR A 27 8.92 22.51 -3.88
C THR A 27 9.46 21.10 -3.68
N LEU A 28 8.84 20.14 -4.38
CA LEU A 28 9.25 18.74 -4.43
C LEU A 28 9.78 18.42 -5.82
N ARG A 29 10.90 17.71 -5.90
CA ARG A 29 11.37 17.07 -7.12
C ARG A 29 10.87 15.64 -7.13
N VAL A 30 10.05 15.32 -8.12
CA VAL A 30 9.54 13.96 -8.33
C VAL A 30 10.21 13.40 -9.57
N GLN A 31 10.83 12.23 -9.45
CA GLN A 31 11.34 11.46 -10.57
C GLN A 31 10.57 10.15 -10.63
N VAL A 32 9.77 9.98 -11.67
CA VAL A 32 9.11 8.71 -11.95
C VAL A 32 10.07 7.85 -12.75
N GLN A 33 10.36 6.66 -12.23
CA GLN A 33 10.96 5.63 -13.05
C GLN A 33 9.84 4.91 -13.80
N PRO A 34 9.82 4.97 -15.14
CA PRO A 34 8.76 4.37 -15.91
C PRO A 34 8.57 2.89 -15.56
N PRO A 35 7.36 2.33 -15.77
CA PRO A 35 7.12 0.91 -15.59
C PRO A 35 8.21 0.10 -16.31
N SER A 36 8.78 -0.90 -15.62
CA SER A 36 9.64 -1.89 -16.23
C SER A 36 8.73 -2.70 -17.13
N GLY A 37 8.70 -2.34 -18.41
CA GLY A 37 7.81 -2.94 -19.35
C GLY A 37 6.60 -2.09 -19.76
N ILE A 38 6.86 -0.95 -20.43
CA ILE A 38 5.87 -0.32 -21.30
C ILE A 38 5.86 -1.06 -22.64
N LYS A 39 4.76 -1.75 -22.98
CA LYS A 39 4.61 -2.50 -24.24
C LYS A 39 4.47 -1.53 -25.42
N PRO A 40 5.33 -1.59 -26.45
CA PRO A 40 5.18 -0.80 -27.68
C PRO A 40 3.97 -1.21 -28.54
N LEU A 41 3.32 -2.34 -28.21
CA LEU A 41 2.21 -2.89 -29.00
C LEU A 41 0.90 -2.69 -28.25
N GLY A 42 0.28 -1.54 -28.49
CA GLY A 42 -1.09 -1.24 -28.12
C GLY A 42 -1.77 -0.41 -29.21
N SER A 43 -2.84 -0.96 -29.79
CA SER A 43 -4.04 -0.16 -30.01
C SER A 43 -5.11 -0.79 -29.11
N ASN A 44 -5.51 -0.18 -27.98
CA ASN A 44 -5.47 1.24 -27.62
C ASN A 44 -4.99 1.50 -26.18
N GLY A 45 -3.67 1.53 -25.99
CA GLY A 45 -3.05 2.21 -24.85
C GLY A 45 -1.96 3.07 -25.44
N ASP A 46 -2.22 4.36 -25.60
CA ASP A 46 -1.20 5.31 -26.08
C ASP A 46 0.10 5.08 -25.31
N PRO A 47 1.29 5.26 -25.94
CA PRO A 47 2.54 5.26 -25.19
C PRO A 47 2.34 6.14 -23.96
N VAL A 48 2.85 5.76 -22.79
CA VAL A 48 2.67 6.56 -21.56
C VAL A 48 3.14 7.98 -21.86
N LEU A 49 2.18 8.85 -22.20
CA LEU A 49 2.43 10.21 -22.71
C LEU A 49 2.94 11.09 -21.59
N GLY A 50 2.65 10.66 -20.36
CA GLY A 50 3.15 11.24 -19.15
C GLY A 50 2.62 10.52 -17.92
N PHE A 51 3.11 10.95 -16.77
CA PHE A 51 2.55 10.55 -15.49
C PHE A 51 1.81 11.73 -14.89
N LYS A 52 0.60 11.47 -14.43
CA LYS A 52 -0.12 12.43 -13.59
C LYS A 52 0.36 12.26 -12.16
N ILE A 53 1.02 13.28 -11.63
CA ILE A 53 1.46 13.34 -10.24
C ILE A 53 0.42 14.11 -9.45
N ASP A 54 -0.40 13.35 -8.73
CA ASP A 54 -1.45 13.85 -7.87
C ASP A 54 -0.88 13.98 -6.45
N VAL A 55 -0.80 15.22 -5.96
CA VAL A 55 -0.35 15.51 -4.59
C VAL A 55 -1.58 15.83 -3.75
N ALA A 56 -1.82 15.01 -2.74
CA ALA A 56 -2.82 15.26 -1.71
C ALA A 56 -2.11 15.65 -0.40
N THR A 57 -2.70 16.58 0.34
CA THR A 57 -2.30 16.89 1.71
C THR A 57 -3.53 16.83 2.61
N HIS A 58 -3.28 16.55 3.89
CA HIS A 58 -4.27 16.80 4.94
C HIS A 58 -4.66 18.28 4.90
N VAL A 59 -5.96 18.55 4.80
CA VAL A 59 -6.53 19.88 5.02
C VAL A 59 -7.53 19.75 6.15
N ALA A 60 -7.27 20.40 7.27
CA ALA A 60 -8.21 20.43 8.39
C ALA A 60 -9.53 21.09 7.94
N ALA A 61 -10.66 20.45 8.21
CA ALA A 61 -11.95 21.10 8.02
C ALA A 61 -12.08 22.27 8.99
N VAL A 62 -12.72 23.35 8.55
CA VAL A 62 -13.00 24.50 9.40
C VAL A 62 -14.50 24.73 9.45
N GLN A 63 -15.02 24.97 10.64
CA GLN A 63 -16.37 25.42 10.87
C GLN A 63 -16.37 26.65 11.76
N THR A 64 -17.46 27.39 11.74
CA THR A 64 -17.72 28.43 12.72
C THR A 64 -18.90 28.04 13.58
N PHE A 65 -18.87 28.45 14.84
CA PHE A 65 -20.00 28.36 15.75
C PHE A 65 -20.25 29.74 16.33
N SER A 66 -21.47 30.24 16.20
CA SER A 66 -21.86 31.56 16.67
C SER A 66 -22.86 31.45 17.81
N ILE A 67 -22.64 32.29 18.82
CA ILE A 67 -23.62 32.62 19.84
C ILE A 67 -23.94 34.09 19.68
N GLN A 68 -25.23 34.43 19.52
CA GLN A 68 -25.65 35.81 19.28
C GLN A 68 -27.04 36.07 19.88
N SER A 69 -27.32 37.34 20.16
CA SER A 69 -28.64 37.81 20.54
C SER A 69 -29.01 39.08 19.77
N PRO A 70 -30.10 39.08 18.99
CA PRO A 70 -30.57 40.28 18.31
C PRO A 70 -31.29 41.25 19.26
N ASP A 71 -31.76 40.77 20.42
CA ASP A 71 -32.64 41.53 21.33
C ASP A 71 -31.86 42.34 22.40
N GLY A 72 -30.55 42.11 22.55
CA GLY A 72 -29.69 42.85 23.51
C GLY A 72 -28.52 42.02 24.06
N PRO A 73 -27.71 42.55 24.98
CA PRO A 73 -26.56 41.83 25.53
C PRO A 73 -26.97 40.57 26.29
N ILE A 74 -26.21 39.50 26.12
CA ILE A 74 -26.27 38.30 26.96
C ILE A 74 -25.44 38.60 28.21
N THR A 75 -26.01 38.34 29.39
CA THR A 75 -25.38 38.65 30.70
C THR A 75 -25.11 37.40 31.53
N GLY A 76 -25.69 36.26 31.15
CA GLY A 76 -25.53 34.99 31.83
C GLY A 76 -26.15 33.85 31.04
N GLY A 77 -25.82 32.61 31.42
CA GLY A 77 -26.34 31.39 30.81
C GLY A 77 -25.23 30.47 30.30
N SER A 78 -25.62 29.27 29.90
CA SER A 78 -24.70 28.25 29.42
C SER A 78 -25.39 27.28 28.45
N TYR A 79 -24.61 26.54 27.67
CA TYR A 79 -25.10 25.61 26.66
C TYR A 79 -24.17 24.40 26.52
N ARG A 80 -24.65 23.33 25.92
CA ARG A 80 -23.84 22.19 25.48
C ARG A 80 -23.66 22.23 23.98
N VAL A 81 -22.56 21.68 23.51
CA VAL A 81 -22.32 21.47 22.07
C VAL A 81 -22.44 19.99 21.73
N SER A 82 -22.99 19.71 20.56
CA SER A 82 -23.13 18.37 20.01
C SER A 82 -22.58 18.35 18.60
N PHE A 83 -21.91 17.26 18.24
CA PHE A 83 -21.36 17.04 16.92
C PHE A 83 -21.66 15.62 16.45
N THR A 84 -22.03 15.50 15.19
CA THR A 84 -22.33 14.22 14.54
C THR A 84 -21.36 14.00 13.39
N ASN A 85 -20.75 12.82 13.29
CA ASN A 85 -19.95 12.42 12.13
C ASN A 85 -20.19 10.93 11.83
N SER A 86 -19.34 10.33 11.00
CA SER A 86 -19.40 8.90 10.66
C SER A 86 -19.29 7.97 11.88
N PHE A 87 -18.81 8.46 13.02
CA PHE A 87 -18.66 7.72 14.27
C PHE A 87 -19.83 7.94 15.24
N GLY A 88 -20.90 8.59 14.78
CA GLY A 88 -22.12 8.84 15.55
C GLY A 88 -22.19 10.26 16.12
N THR A 89 -23.07 10.45 17.09
CA THR A 89 -23.33 11.74 17.73
C THR A 89 -22.78 11.75 19.15
N ALA A 90 -21.99 12.77 19.50
CA ALA A 90 -21.55 13.01 20.86
C ALA A 90 -21.96 14.42 21.31
N THR A 91 -22.13 14.59 22.62
CA THR A 91 -22.50 15.87 23.25
C THR A 91 -21.56 16.15 24.42
N SER A 92 -21.19 17.41 24.62
CA SER A 92 -20.26 17.80 25.68
C SER A 92 -20.80 17.40 27.06
N ALA A 93 -19.95 16.86 27.92
CA ALA A 93 -20.34 16.36 29.24
C ALA A 93 -20.70 17.49 30.24
N SER A 94 -20.14 18.68 30.05
CA SER A 94 -20.37 19.86 30.87
C SER A 94 -21.01 20.98 30.06
N CYS A 95 -21.75 21.87 30.75
CA CYS A 95 -22.26 23.10 30.17
C CYS A 95 -21.12 24.11 30.01
N ILE A 96 -21.10 24.76 28.84
CA ILE A 96 -20.17 25.79 28.43
C ILE A 96 -20.80 27.15 28.74
N PRO A 97 -20.13 28.05 29.49
CA PRO A 97 -20.60 29.42 29.69
C PRO A 97 -20.83 30.15 28.37
N TRP A 98 -21.81 31.05 28.32
CA TRP A 98 -22.14 31.80 27.10
C TRP A 98 -20.94 32.58 26.52
N ASP A 99 -20.04 33.06 27.38
CA ASP A 99 -18.83 33.85 27.09
C ASP A 99 -17.53 33.05 27.26
N ALA A 100 -17.60 31.72 27.17
CA ALA A 100 -16.45 30.83 27.32
C ALA A 100 -15.23 31.25 26.47
N THR A 101 -14.03 31.11 27.02
CA THR A 101 -12.79 31.34 26.25
C THR A 101 -12.64 30.27 25.16
N SER A 102 -11.76 30.51 24.19
CA SER A 102 -11.43 29.52 23.16
C SER A 102 -10.95 28.19 23.76
N ASP A 103 -10.21 28.23 24.86
CA ASP A 103 -9.68 27.04 25.52
C ASP A 103 -10.79 26.22 26.16
N VAL A 104 -11.73 26.87 26.86
CA VAL A 104 -12.88 26.20 27.48
C VAL A 104 -13.77 25.57 26.40
N PHE A 105 -14.01 26.27 25.30
CA PHE A 105 -14.79 25.75 24.18
C PHE A 105 -14.05 24.58 23.47
N SER A 106 -12.73 24.70 23.29
CA SER A 106 -11.89 23.64 22.72
C SER A 106 -11.91 22.38 23.59
N MET A 107 -11.73 22.51 24.90
CA MET A 107 -11.81 21.37 25.84
C MET A 107 -13.18 20.68 25.79
N ALA A 108 -14.27 21.45 25.68
CA ALA A 108 -15.60 20.88 25.58
C ALA A 108 -15.78 20.05 24.29
N LEU A 109 -15.24 20.51 23.16
CA LEU A 109 -15.23 19.75 21.91
C LEU A 109 -14.27 18.54 21.96
N GLN A 110 -13.10 18.66 22.59
CA GLN A 110 -12.17 17.53 22.77
C GLN A 110 -12.72 16.45 23.72
N SER A 111 -13.74 16.76 24.52
CA SER A 111 -14.44 15.76 25.35
C SER A 111 -15.40 14.86 24.56
N LEU A 112 -15.67 15.20 23.29
CA LEU A 112 -16.57 14.42 22.42
C LEU A 112 -15.87 13.14 21.95
N THR A 113 -16.48 11.99 22.19
CA THR A 113 -15.90 10.67 21.88
C THR A 113 -15.71 10.42 20.37
N ASN A 114 -16.33 11.23 19.53
CA ASN A 114 -16.24 11.15 18.07
C ASN A 114 -15.28 12.20 17.47
N ILE A 115 -14.51 12.93 18.28
CA ILE A 115 -13.49 13.89 17.85
C ILE A 115 -12.17 13.53 18.54
N ASP A 116 -11.08 13.51 17.78
CA ASP A 116 -9.73 13.20 18.27
C ASP A 116 -8.74 14.37 18.12
N GLY A 117 -9.22 15.56 17.76
CA GLY A 117 -8.41 16.78 17.74
C GLY A 117 -9.17 17.98 17.19
N VAL A 118 -9.16 19.09 17.94
CA VAL A 118 -9.65 20.39 17.49
C VAL A 118 -8.79 21.52 18.03
N PHE A 119 -8.67 22.56 17.23
CA PHE A 119 -8.13 23.86 17.62
C PHE A 119 -9.23 24.91 17.47
N VAL A 120 -9.37 25.81 18.44
CA VAL A 120 -10.45 26.80 18.44
C VAL A 120 -9.87 28.19 18.65
N THR A 121 -10.35 29.16 17.88
CA THR A 121 -10.14 30.59 18.14
C THR A 121 -11.47 31.28 18.34
N ARG A 122 -11.48 32.39 19.08
CA ARG A 122 -12.70 33.17 19.34
C ARG A 122 -12.51 34.60 18.84
N SER A 123 -13.54 35.14 18.20
CA SER A 123 -13.58 36.54 17.79
C SER A 123 -13.62 37.50 18.98
N ALA A 124 -13.41 38.80 18.70
CA ALA A 124 -13.83 39.85 19.62
C ALA A 124 -15.36 39.84 19.80
N PHE A 125 -15.83 40.39 20.92
CA PHE A 125 -17.26 40.60 21.17
C PHE A 125 -17.86 41.56 20.13
N GLY A 126 -19.07 41.26 19.65
CA GLY A 126 -19.75 42.08 18.65
C GLY A 126 -19.45 41.71 17.19
N ALA A 127 -18.65 40.65 16.95
CA ALA A 127 -18.47 40.08 15.61
C ALA A 127 -19.78 39.55 15.01
N VAL A 128 -20.70 39.17 15.89
CA VAL A 128 -22.13 38.93 15.63
C VAL A 128 -22.92 39.73 16.67
N PRO A 129 -24.22 40.05 16.43
CA PRO A 129 -25.06 40.76 17.38
C PRO A 129 -24.91 40.27 18.82
N GLN A 130 -24.31 41.12 19.65
CA GLN A 130 -24.15 40.91 21.08
C GLN A 130 -23.52 39.55 21.46
N GLY A 131 -22.57 39.07 20.65
CA GLY A 131 -22.01 37.74 20.85
C GLY A 131 -20.66 37.49 20.20
N TYR A 132 -20.33 36.19 20.06
CA TYR A 132 -19.01 35.70 19.65
C TYR A 132 -19.13 34.71 18.49
N VAL A 133 -18.07 34.64 17.69
CA VAL A 133 -17.85 33.59 16.70
C VAL A 133 -16.64 32.76 17.12
N TYR A 134 -16.82 31.46 17.26
CA TYR A 134 -15.76 30.49 17.47
C TYR A 134 -15.40 29.87 16.13
N THR A 135 -14.14 29.96 15.72
CA THR A 135 -13.63 29.27 14.54
C THR A 135 -12.97 27.97 15.00
N ILE A 136 -13.52 26.85 14.53
CA ILE A 136 -13.15 25.49 14.92
C ILE A 136 -12.39 24.87 13.75
N THR A 137 -11.14 24.48 13.99
CA THR A 137 -10.31 23.75 13.05
C THR A 137 -10.19 22.31 13.53
N PHE A 138 -10.70 21.36 12.76
CA PHE A 138 -10.64 19.93 13.07
C PHE A 138 -9.26 19.39 12.71
N THR A 139 -8.43 19.17 13.73
CA THR A 139 -7.02 18.74 13.60
C THR A 139 -6.83 17.25 13.89
N GLY A 140 -7.92 16.54 14.15
CA GLY A 140 -7.94 15.11 14.44
C GLY A 140 -7.37 14.27 13.30
N ALA A 141 -6.56 13.26 13.65
CA ALA A 141 -5.86 12.43 12.67
C ALA A 141 -6.73 11.27 12.16
N VAL A 142 -7.75 10.87 12.89
CA VAL A 142 -8.55 9.67 12.61
C VAL A 142 -10.04 9.97 12.62
N LEU A 143 -10.59 10.51 13.71
CA LEU A 143 -12.03 10.69 13.88
C LEU A 143 -12.56 11.97 13.21
N ALA A 144 -11.75 13.03 13.23
CA ALA A 144 -12.05 14.31 12.60
C ALA A 144 -11.16 14.62 11.38
N ASN A 145 -10.65 13.59 10.72
CA ASN A 145 -9.83 13.71 9.51
C ASN A 145 -10.71 13.84 8.26
N GLY A 146 -10.43 14.84 7.43
CA GLY A 146 -11.19 15.11 6.22
C GLY A 146 -12.46 15.91 6.44
N ALA A 147 -13.42 15.75 5.53
CA ALA A 147 -14.55 16.65 5.45
C ALA A 147 -15.59 16.45 6.56
N GLN A 148 -15.93 17.55 7.24
CA GLN A 148 -16.89 17.56 8.34
C GLN A 148 -18.21 18.17 7.85
N SER A 149 -19.08 17.36 7.24
CA SER A 149 -20.31 17.84 6.59
C SER A 149 -21.41 18.28 7.56
N GLN A 150 -21.46 17.68 8.75
CA GLN A 150 -22.40 18.06 9.80
C GLN A 150 -21.87 19.24 10.60
N LEU A 151 -22.78 20.06 11.10
CA LEU A 151 -22.44 21.28 11.83
C LEU A 151 -22.37 21.01 13.33
N VAL A 152 -21.43 21.67 14.00
CA VAL A 152 -21.47 21.77 15.46
C VAL A 152 -22.76 22.49 15.86
N SER A 153 -23.56 21.84 16.70
CA SER A 153 -24.85 22.35 17.16
C SER A 153 -24.77 22.68 18.66
N GLY A 154 -25.60 23.61 19.12
CA GLY A 154 -25.64 24.03 20.51
C GLY A 154 -27.05 23.94 21.09
N SER A 155 -27.17 23.52 22.35
CA SER A 155 -28.44 23.49 23.08
C SER A 155 -28.29 23.93 24.53
N ALA A 156 -29.20 24.77 25.02
CA ALA A 156 -29.25 25.23 26.40
C ALA A 156 -30.26 24.46 27.28
N THR A 157 -30.97 23.46 26.74
CA THR A 157 -32.11 22.81 27.41
C THR A 157 -31.79 22.22 28.79
N THR A 158 -30.57 21.73 28.99
CA THR A 158 -30.12 21.09 30.25
C THR A 158 -29.11 21.95 31.03
N CYS A 159 -28.98 23.22 30.64
CA CYS A 159 -27.99 24.16 31.18
C CYS A 159 -28.67 25.37 31.82
N SER A 160 -27.90 26.22 32.51
CA SER A 160 -28.44 27.44 33.08
C SER A 160 -29.02 28.33 31.97
N PRO A 161 -30.27 28.82 32.11
CA PRO A 161 -30.94 29.58 31.08
C PRO A 161 -30.20 30.90 30.78
N PHE A 162 -30.33 31.38 29.54
CA PHE A 162 -29.75 32.66 29.15
C PHE A 162 -30.45 33.83 29.84
N LEU A 163 -29.66 34.84 30.23
CA LEU A 163 -30.12 36.07 30.84
C LEU A 163 -29.78 37.27 29.95
N PRO A 164 -30.68 38.25 29.82
CA PRO A 164 -32.06 38.28 30.34
C PRO A 164 -32.99 37.24 29.69
N PRO A 165 -34.00 36.69 30.41
CA PRO A 165 -34.88 35.63 29.88
C PRO A 165 -35.73 36.03 28.66
N ASN A 166 -35.93 37.33 28.47
CA ASN A 166 -36.69 37.90 27.35
C ASN A 166 -35.85 38.10 26.08
N HIS A 167 -34.54 37.85 26.12
CA HIS A 167 -33.68 37.93 24.94
C HIS A 167 -33.61 36.59 24.23
N ARG A 168 -33.77 36.60 22.90
CA ARG A 168 -33.52 35.41 22.10
C ARG A 168 -32.01 35.22 21.92
N VAL A 169 -31.54 34.01 22.20
CA VAL A 169 -30.16 33.60 21.95
C VAL A 169 -30.17 32.51 20.91
N THR A 170 -29.40 32.72 19.84
CA THR A 170 -29.24 31.75 18.75
C THR A 170 -27.85 31.12 18.84
N LEU A 171 -27.83 29.79 18.80
CA LEU A 171 -26.63 28.97 18.71
C LEU A 171 -26.61 28.34 17.32
N ALA A 172 -25.64 28.71 16.49
CA ALA A 172 -25.60 28.24 15.11
C ALA A 172 -24.17 27.89 14.68
N GLY A 173 -23.99 26.62 14.30
CA GLY A 173 -22.84 26.19 13.50
C GLY A 173 -23.02 26.62 12.04
N ALA A 174 -21.91 26.86 11.35
CA ALA A 174 -21.87 27.08 9.91
C ALA A 174 -20.59 26.46 9.33
N GLN A 175 -20.67 25.98 8.09
CA GLN A 175 -19.51 25.51 7.35
C GLN A 175 -18.62 26.70 7.01
N SER A 176 -17.31 26.53 7.15
CA SER A 176 -16.37 27.46 6.52
C SER A 176 -16.19 27.07 5.04
N THR A 177 -15.52 27.91 4.27
CA THR A 177 -15.11 27.60 2.89
C THR A 177 -14.10 26.44 2.83
N THR A 178 -13.47 26.10 3.96
CA THR A 178 -12.51 25.00 4.06
C THR A 178 -13.20 23.71 4.46
N ALA A 179 -13.71 22.98 3.46
CA ALA A 179 -14.44 21.73 3.68
C ALA A 179 -13.59 20.56 4.22
N GLY A 180 -12.27 20.70 4.37
CA GLY A 180 -11.34 19.62 4.78
C GLY A 180 -10.99 18.65 3.65
N ASN A 181 -9.90 17.89 3.83
CA ASN A 181 -9.47 16.79 2.95
C ASN A 181 -8.75 15.71 3.76
N VAL A 182 -9.01 14.44 3.46
CA VAL A 182 -8.40 13.33 4.18
C VAL A 182 -6.91 13.26 3.86
N GLY A 183 -6.09 13.33 4.90
CA GLY A 183 -4.65 13.20 4.80
C GLY A 183 -4.15 11.79 5.10
N PHE A 184 -2.97 11.45 4.57
CA PHE A 184 -2.25 10.26 4.99
C PHE A 184 -1.95 10.34 6.48
N VAL A 185 -2.32 9.30 7.22
CA VAL A 185 -1.95 9.13 8.63
C VAL A 185 -1.23 7.81 8.78
N PRO A 186 0.01 7.82 9.28
CA PRO A 186 0.79 6.61 9.40
C PRO A 186 0.23 5.74 10.53
N GLU A 187 0.21 4.44 10.23
CA GLU A 187 -0.19 3.42 11.19
C GLU A 187 0.86 3.29 12.30
N VAL A 188 0.41 3.13 13.54
CA VAL A 188 1.29 2.98 14.71
C VAL A 188 0.97 1.71 15.47
N TRP A 189 2.01 0.92 15.67
CA TRP A 189 2.00 -0.29 16.47
C TRP A 189 2.84 -0.12 17.73
N GLN A 190 2.32 -0.64 18.83
CA GLN A 190 3.03 -0.74 20.09
C GLN A 190 3.38 -2.20 20.36
N LEU A 191 4.66 -2.48 20.52
CA LEU A 191 5.16 -3.74 21.08
C LEU A 191 5.52 -3.49 22.55
N THR A 192 5.06 -4.34 23.46
CA THR A 192 5.42 -4.28 24.87
C THR A 192 5.92 -5.63 25.33
N THR A 193 7.12 -5.68 25.90
CA THR A 193 7.62 -6.84 26.65
C THR A 193 7.48 -6.59 28.15
N SER A 194 7.17 -7.64 28.91
CA SER A 194 7.02 -7.54 30.37
C SER A 194 7.40 -8.85 31.07
N GLU A 195 7.90 -8.74 32.30
CA GLU A 195 8.20 -9.84 33.20
C GLU A 195 7.32 -9.68 34.45
N SER A 196 6.40 -10.61 34.65
CA SER A 196 5.34 -10.46 35.67
C SER A 196 5.80 -10.72 37.11
N SER A 197 6.88 -11.48 37.33
CA SER A 197 7.36 -11.78 38.69
C SER A 197 8.21 -10.67 39.29
N LEU A 198 8.81 -9.81 38.46
CA LEU A 198 9.81 -8.81 38.80
C LEU A 198 11.08 -9.38 39.46
N LEU A 199 11.28 -10.70 39.38
CA LEU A 199 12.42 -11.39 39.98
C LEU A 199 13.54 -11.61 38.96
N GLN A 200 13.20 -11.70 37.68
CA GLN A 200 14.11 -12.01 36.58
C GLN A 200 14.17 -10.85 35.58
N GLY A 201 15.19 -10.84 34.73
CA GLY A 201 15.30 -9.96 33.56
C GLY A 201 14.71 -10.61 32.32
N ILE A 202 14.36 -9.79 31.33
CA ILE A 202 13.94 -10.28 30.02
C ILE A 202 15.15 -10.36 29.09
N SER A 203 15.31 -11.49 28.42
CA SER A 203 16.28 -11.72 27.35
C SER A 203 15.65 -12.54 26.22
N GLY A 204 16.47 -13.04 25.30
CA GLY A 204 16.02 -13.78 24.12
C GLY A 204 15.72 -12.88 22.93
N THR A 205 14.80 -13.32 22.09
CA THR A 205 14.49 -12.64 20.84
C THR A 205 12.98 -12.55 20.58
N PHE A 206 12.61 -11.73 19.63
CA PHE A 206 11.28 -11.72 19.04
C PHE A 206 11.40 -11.49 17.53
N ASP A 207 10.51 -12.11 16.78
CA ASP A 207 10.43 -11.97 15.34
C ASP A 207 9.26 -11.06 14.97
N LEU A 208 9.52 -10.13 14.03
CA LEU A 208 8.47 -9.35 13.37
C LEU A 208 8.38 -9.74 11.89
N SER A 209 7.15 -9.82 11.37
CA SER A 209 6.90 -10.08 9.95
C SER A 209 5.72 -9.29 9.43
N VAL A 210 5.74 -8.97 8.14
CA VAL A 210 4.67 -8.25 7.43
C VAL A 210 4.47 -8.91 6.07
N GLY A 211 3.22 -9.29 5.77
CA GLY A 211 2.85 -9.80 4.44
C GLY A 211 3.55 -11.10 4.04
N PHE A 212 3.47 -11.45 2.75
CA PHE A 212 4.12 -12.62 2.14
C PHE A 212 5.04 -12.23 0.97
N GLU A 213 5.31 -10.94 0.82
CA GLU A 213 6.19 -10.43 -0.23
C GLU A 213 7.63 -10.88 0.01
N GLY A 214 8.27 -11.31 -1.08
CA GLY A 214 9.65 -11.79 -1.09
C GLY A 214 10.55 -10.98 -2.01
N VAL A 215 11.84 -11.27 -1.95
CA VAL A 215 12.83 -10.79 -2.93
C VAL A 215 12.86 -11.77 -4.10
N MET A 216 13.02 -11.25 -5.32
CA MET A 216 13.14 -12.10 -6.51
C MET A 216 14.50 -12.79 -6.55
N THR A 217 14.50 -14.12 -6.54
CA THR A 217 15.71 -14.98 -6.58
C THR A 217 15.63 -15.95 -7.74
N SER A 218 16.79 -16.35 -8.29
CA SER A 218 16.83 -17.19 -9.49
C SER A 218 16.31 -18.59 -9.19
N LEU A 219 15.44 -19.10 -10.05
CA LEU A 219 14.90 -20.46 -9.99
C LEU A 219 15.82 -21.50 -10.65
N GLY A 220 16.99 -21.08 -11.15
CA GLY A 220 17.91 -21.95 -11.88
C GLY A 220 17.38 -22.47 -13.21
N LYS A 221 16.29 -21.88 -13.72
CA LYS A 221 15.69 -22.18 -15.02
C LYS A 221 15.90 -21.01 -15.96
N VAL A 222 16.09 -21.31 -17.24
CA VAL A 222 16.22 -20.30 -18.30
C VAL A 222 15.07 -20.41 -19.29
N VAL A 223 14.63 -19.26 -19.80
CA VAL A 223 13.58 -19.18 -20.82
C VAL A 223 13.97 -18.19 -21.91
N SER A 224 13.33 -18.34 -23.06
CA SER A 224 13.39 -17.38 -24.16
C SER A 224 11.99 -16.91 -24.50
N VAL A 225 11.80 -15.61 -24.63
CA VAL A 225 10.52 -15.01 -24.97
C VAL A 225 10.77 -13.94 -26.02
N ASN A 226 10.02 -14.01 -27.11
CA ASN A 226 10.10 -13.00 -28.15
C ASN A 226 9.47 -11.70 -27.64
N ALA A 227 9.99 -10.56 -28.10
CA ALA A 227 9.36 -9.27 -27.85
C ALA A 227 7.89 -9.30 -28.32
N GLY A 228 6.98 -8.84 -27.47
CA GLY A 228 5.53 -8.84 -27.71
C GLY A 228 4.82 -10.18 -27.47
N ALA A 229 5.50 -11.26 -27.10
CA ALA A 229 4.87 -12.56 -26.85
C ALA A 229 4.31 -12.69 -25.42
N LYS A 230 3.15 -13.35 -25.27
CA LYS A 230 2.59 -13.77 -23.96
C LYS A 230 3.04 -15.16 -23.52
N PHE A 231 3.92 -15.78 -24.29
CA PHE A 231 4.39 -17.14 -24.05
C PHE A 231 5.91 -17.13 -24.07
N ALA A 232 6.52 -17.49 -22.95
CA ALA A 232 7.93 -17.79 -22.91
C ALA A 232 8.16 -19.24 -23.31
N THR A 233 9.06 -19.44 -24.26
CA THR A 233 9.51 -20.76 -24.69
C THR A 233 10.65 -21.24 -23.80
N THR A 234 10.63 -22.54 -23.49
CA THR A 234 11.67 -23.21 -22.73
C THR A 234 11.94 -24.58 -23.30
N THR A 235 12.97 -25.26 -22.81
CA THR A 235 13.27 -26.66 -23.14
C THR A 235 12.77 -27.56 -22.02
N VAL A 236 12.58 -28.86 -22.31
CA VAL A 236 12.16 -29.85 -21.28
C VAL A 236 13.11 -29.86 -20.07
N ALA A 237 14.42 -29.69 -20.29
CA ALA A 237 15.41 -29.58 -19.22
C ALA A 237 15.22 -28.32 -18.34
N ASN A 238 14.70 -27.25 -18.94
CA ASN A 238 14.38 -25.98 -18.30
C ASN A 238 12.86 -25.82 -18.04
N SER A 239 12.12 -26.92 -17.98
CA SER A 239 10.70 -26.87 -17.68
C SER A 239 10.45 -26.14 -16.36
N LEU A 240 9.46 -25.26 -16.40
CA LEU A 240 8.93 -24.56 -15.24
C LEU A 240 7.67 -25.22 -14.70
N VAL A 241 7.11 -26.19 -15.44
CA VAL A 241 6.10 -27.09 -14.89
C VAL A 241 6.76 -27.84 -13.74
N GLY A 242 6.13 -27.84 -12.59
CA GLY A 242 6.73 -28.44 -11.41
C GLY A 242 7.55 -27.48 -10.55
N VAL A 243 7.89 -26.31 -11.08
CA VAL A 243 8.71 -25.30 -10.38
C VAL A 243 7.85 -24.13 -9.93
N VAL A 244 7.04 -23.58 -10.84
CA VAL A 244 6.12 -22.47 -10.58
C VAL A 244 4.68 -22.91 -10.78
N SER A 245 3.76 -22.25 -10.12
CA SER A 245 2.32 -22.51 -10.21
C SER A 245 1.59 -21.36 -10.90
N ARG A 246 0.34 -21.62 -11.30
CA ARG A 246 -0.51 -20.60 -11.93
C ARG A 246 -0.82 -19.47 -10.95
N GLY A 247 -0.87 -18.23 -11.45
CA GLY A 247 -1.07 -17.02 -10.65
C GLY A 247 0.18 -16.51 -9.91
N GLU A 248 1.26 -17.30 -9.91
CA GLU A 248 2.53 -16.96 -9.24
C GLU A 248 3.25 -15.83 -9.96
N VAL A 249 3.88 -14.94 -9.18
CA VAL A 249 4.68 -13.83 -9.70
C VAL A 249 6.10 -14.32 -10.02
N ILE A 250 6.49 -14.20 -11.29
CA ILE A 250 7.83 -14.50 -11.79
C ILE A 250 8.44 -13.25 -12.42
N SER A 251 9.77 -13.23 -12.55
CA SER A 251 10.48 -12.22 -13.33
C SER A 251 11.38 -12.85 -14.38
N ILE A 252 11.33 -12.29 -15.58
CA ILE A 252 12.08 -12.71 -16.77
C ILE A 252 12.70 -11.44 -17.35
N GLY A 253 14.01 -11.41 -17.57
CA GLY A 253 14.67 -10.26 -18.20
C GLY A 253 14.50 -8.92 -17.45
N GLY A 254 14.20 -8.96 -16.14
CA GLY A 254 13.92 -7.77 -15.32
C GLY A 254 12.47 -7.26 -15.38
N GLU A 255 11.60 -7.90 -16.16
CA GLU A 255 10.16 -7.64 -16.21
C GLU A 255 9.42 -8.63 -15.29
N ARG A 256 8.32 -8.23 -14.64
CA ARG A 256 7.51 -9.09 -13.74
C ARG A 256 6.21 -9.52 -14.43
N PHE A 257 5.83 -10.77 -14.23
CA PHE A 257 4.65 -11.40 -14.81
C PHE A 257 3.96 -12.28 -13.77
N ARG A 258 2.65 -12.51 -13.93
CA ARG A 258 2.00 -13.66 -13.30
C ARG A 258 1.91 -14.80 -14.28
N VAL A 259 2.12 -16.03 -13.82
CA VAL A 259 1.83 -17.20 -14.66
C VAL A 259 0.32 -17.24 -14.93
N HIS A 260 -0.07 -17.30 -16.20
CA HIS A 260 -1.46 -17.14 -16.60
C HIS A 260 -2.36 -18.21 -15.95
N ALA A 261 -3.56 -17.80 -15.50
CA ALA A 261 -4.47 -18.67 -14.76
C ALA A 261 -5.04 -19.84 -15.59
N THR A 262 -5.33 -19.65 -16.89
CA THR A 262 -6.00 -20.69 -17.71
C THR A 262 -5.26 -21.10 -18.99
N ALA A 263 -4.34 -20.28 -19.52
CA ALA A 263 -3.65 -20.57 -20.78
C ALA A 263 -2.75 -21.82 -20.70
N PRO A 264 -2.43 -22.49 -21.83
CA PRO A 264 -1.63 -23.71 -21.83
C PRO A 264 -0.26 -23.51 -21.16
N PHE A 265 0.02 -24.32 -20.14
CA PHE A 265 1.30 -24.36 -19.44
C PHE A 265 1.89 -25.76 -19.60
N THR A 266 2.99 -25.85 -20.34
CA THR A 266 3.64 -27.13 -20.71
C THR A 266 5.14 -27.05 -20.44
N ASP A 267 5.83 -28.19 -20.56
CA ASP A 267 7.28 -28.28 -20.32
C ASP A 267 8.14 -27.42 -21.25
N THR A 268 7.56 -26.87 -22.32
CA THR A 268 8.25 -26.03 -23.29
C THR A 268 7.62 -24.64 -23.44
N VAL A 269 6.51 -24.38 -22.75
CA VAL A 269 5.74 -23.13 -22.89
C VAL A 269 5.24 -22.66 -21.53
N VAL A 270 5.66 -21.47 -21.14
CA VAL A 270 5.21 -20.77 -19.93
C VAL A 270 4.28 -19.64 -20.33
N PRO A 271 2.99 -19.70 -19.95
CA PRO A 271 2.06 -18.65 -20.28
C PRO A 271 2.18 -17.51 -19.28
N LEU A 272 2.31 -16.31 -19.79
CA LEU A 272 2.37 -15.07 -19.02
C LEU A 272 0.99 -14.40 -19.05
N ASP A 273 0.59 -13.77 -17.94
CA ASP A 273 -0.60 -12.92 -17.87
C ASP A 273 -0.53 -11.74 -18.84
N SER A 274 0.69 -11.36 -19.24
CA SER A 274 0.96 -10.15 -19.99
C SER A 274 2.16 -10.35 -20.95
N LYS A 275 2.23 -9.60 -22.06
CA LYS A 275 3.32 -9.71 -23.06
C LYS A 275 4.69 -9.32 -22.48
N HIS A 276 5.75 -10.03 -22.82
CA HIS A 276 7.13 -9.62 -22.52
C HIS A 276 7.64 -8.62 -23.56
N ILE A 277 8.33 -7.56 -23.15
CA ILE A 277 8.41 -6.36 -23.98
C ILE A 277 9.67 -6.27 -24.78
N ARG A 278 10.80 -6.40 -24.11
CA ARG A 278 12.11 -6.36 -24.78
C ARG A 278 12.40 -7.66 -25.52
N GLY A 279 11.57 -8.68 -25.28
CA GLY A 279 11.99 -10.06 -25.40
C GLY A 279 13.13 -10.35 -24.43
N ALA A 280 13.43 -11.63 -24.28
CA ALA A 280 14.60 -12.07 -23.57
C ALA A 280 15.03 -13.40 -24.16
N ASN A 281 16.31 -13.55 -24.46
CA ASN A 281 16.82 -14.80 -25.01
C ASN A 281 17.71 -15.48 -23.97
N ASN A 282 17.38 -16.72 -23.63
CA ASN A 282 18.14 -17.56 -22.71
C ASN A 282 18.45 -16.88 -21.36
N VAL A 283 17.44 -16.23 -20.77
CA VAL A 283 17.59 -15.53 -19.49
C VAL A 283 17.06 -16.35 -18.33
N ALA A 284 17.64 -16.15 -17.15
CA ALA A 284 17.16 -16.77 -15.93
C ALA A 284 15.76 -16.28 -15.55
N VAL A 285 14.97 -17.19 -15.01
CA VAL A 285 13.67 -16.88 -14.39
C VAL A 285 13.86 -16.75 -12.89
N PHE A 286 13.21 -15.74 -12.32
CA PHE A 286 13.24 -15.44 -10.90
C PHE A 286 11.86 -15.61 -10.29
N GLY A 287 11.78 -16.14 -9.08
CA GLY A 287 10.56 -16.25 -8.26
C GLY A 287 10.80 -15.61 -6.90
N MET A 288 9.74 -15.42 -6.12
CA MET A 288 9.87 -14.88 -4.76
C MET A 288 10.55 -15.90 -3.84
N ASP A 289 11.50 -15.43 -3.03
CA ASP A 289 12.19 -16.25 -2.02
C ASP A 289 11.30 -16.66 -0.82
N THR A 290 10.08 -16.12 -0.73
CA THR A 290 9.06 -16.54 0.24
C THR A 290 8.34 -17.82 -0.18
N ILE A 291 8.53 -18.28 -1.41
CA ILE A 291 7.93 -19.52 -1.90
C ILE A 291 8.64 -20.70 -1.26
N VAL A 292 7.88 -21.50 -0.51
CA VAL A 292 8.37 -22.77 0.06
C VAL A 292 8.33 -23.85 -1.00
N GLY A 293 7.23 -23.90 -1.77
CA GLY A 293 7.02 -24.90 -2.80
C GLY A 293 5.54 -25.05 -3.13
N ARG A 294 5.16 -26.25 -3.55
CA ARG A 294 3.79 -26.58 -3.97
C ARG A 294 3.13 -27.57 -3.03
N VAL A 295 1.82 -27.43 -2.89
CA VAL A 295 0.94 -28.29 -2.11
C VAL A 295 -0.27 -28.70 -2.94
N SER A 296 -0.83 -29.87 -2.63
CA SER A 296 -2.14 -30.32 -3.10
C SER A 296 -3.15 -30.16 -1.96
N VAL A 297 -4.25 -29.46 -2.24
CA VAL A 297 -5.29 -29.12 -1.29
C VAL A 297 -6.62 -29.72 -1.70
N VAL A 298 -7.40 -30.16 -0.72
CA VAL A 298 -8.73 -30.73 -0.90
C VAL A 298 -9.74 -29.91 -0.11
N GLN A 299 -10.81 -29.45 -0.76
CA GLN A 299 -11.86 -28.67 -0.10
C GLN A 299 -12.40 -29.39 1.15
N GLY A 300 -12.47 -28.66 2.27
CA GLY A 300 -12.95 -29.20 3.54
C GLY A 300 -11.94 -30.05 4.32
N ASN A 301 -10.73 -30.27 3.79
CA ASN A 301 -9.67 -31.00 4.49
C ASN A 301 -8.66 -30.01 5.10
N PRO A 302 -8.23 -30.17 6.37
CA PRO A 302 -7.18 -29.33 6.95
C PRO A 302 -5.76 -29.74 6.53
N VAL A 303 -5.58 -30.87 5.85
CA VAL A 303 -4.28 -31.39 5.44
C VAL A 303 -4.04 -31.11 3.96
N ALA A 304 -2.88 -30.53 3.66
CA ALA A 304 -2.35 -30.42 2.32
C ALA A 304 -1.20 -31.39 2.12
N THR A 305 -1.20 -32.12 1.00
CA THR A 305 -0.14 -33.09 0.68
C THR A 305 0.95 -32.43 -0.16
N THR A 306 2.18 -32.91 0.01
CA THR A 306 3.38 -32.37 -0.62
C THR A 306 4.24 -33.49 -1.18
N ALA A 307 4.90 -33.22 -2.31
CA ALA A 307 5.85 -34.16 -2.92
C ALA A 307 7.29 -33.96 -2.41
N ALA A 308 7.57 -32.82 -1.76
CA ALA A 308 8.87 -32.46 -1.24
C ALA A 308 8.79 -32.26 0.28
N ASP A 309 9.87 -32.60 0.98
CA ASP A 309 9.96 -32.45 2.43
C ASP A 309 10.22 -31.00 2.81
N TYR A 310 9.23 -30.36 3.44
CA TYR A 310 9.31 -28.99 3.91
C TYR A 310 9.67 -28.86 5.41
N THR A 311 9.95 -29.96 6.12
CA THR A 311 10.28 -29.93 7.56
C THR A 311 11.56 -29.17 7.89
N GLY A 312 12.48 -29.01 6.92
CA GLY A 312 13.68 -28.20 7.06
C GLY A 312 13.47 -26.69 6.91
N VAL A 313 12.32 -26.25 6.40
CA VAL A 313 12.03 -24.84 6.08
C VAL A 313 10.79 -24.29 6.80
N LEU A 314 9.88 -25.17 7.22
CA LEU A 314 8.66 -24.85 7.95
C LEU A 314 8.69 -25.50 9.34
N ALA A 315 8.17 -24.78 10.32
CA ALA A 315 7.95 -25.25 11.68
C ALA A 315 6.52 -24.98 12.12
N VAL A 316 6.05 -25.71 13.14
CA VAL A 316 4.75 -25.45 13.78
C VAL A 316 4.71 -24.01 14.29
N GLY A 317 3.59 -23.33 14.03
CA GLY A 317 3.40 -21.91 14.34
C GLY A 317 3.76 -20.95 13.21
N ASP A 318 4.49 -21.39 12.17
CA ASP A 318 4.82 -20.52 11.04
C ASP A 318 3.56 -20.03 10.33
N SER A 319 3.56 -18.74 9.98
CA SER A 319 2.51 -18.14 9.15
C SER A 319 2.76 -18.44 7.68
N ILE A 320 1.77 -19.04 7.03
CA ILE A 320 1.82 -19.48 5.64
C ILE A 320 0.65 -18.95 4.82
N GLN A 321 0.83 -18.86 3.51
CA GLN A 321 -0.21 -18.51 2.56
C GLN A 321 -0.27 -19.54 1.43
N VAL A 322 -1.47 -19.97 1.09
CA VAL A 322 -1.74 -20.96 0.04
C VAL A 322 -2.84 -20.41 -0.85
N ALA A 323 -2.57 -20.19 -2.15
CA ALA A 323 -3.44 -19.48 -3.11
C ALA A 323 -4.10 -18.20 -2.56
N GLY A 324 -3.36 -17.39 -1.79
CA GLY A 324 -3.88 -16.15 -1.21
C GLY A 324 -4.66 -16.33 0.11
N VAL A 325 -4.95 -17.56 0.52
CA VAL A 325 -5.59 -17.86 1.81
C VAL A 325 -4.50 -18.08 2.87
N GLU A 326 -4.67 -17.49 4.06
CA GLU A 326 -3.66 -17.50 5.12
C GLU A 326 -3.98 -18.53 6.19
N PHE A 327 -2.93 -19.21 6.67
CA PHE A 327 -2.97 -20.20 7.74
C PHE A 327 -1.75 -20.08 8.64
N THR A 328 -1.77 -20.79 9.75
CA THR A 328 -0.57 -21.19 10.48
C THR A 328 -0.24 -22.66 10.20
N VAL A 329 0.98 -23.09 10.46
CA VAL A 329 1.34 -24.52 10.45
C VAL A 329 0.90 -25.12 11.79
N ASN A 330 -0.08 -26.02 11.78
CA ASN A 330 -0.51 -26.77 12.96
C ASN A 330 0.39 -27.98 13.22
N ALA A 331 0.69 -28.72 12.15
CA ALA A 331 1.59 -29.86 12.16
C ALA A 331 2.28 -29.98 10.79
N ILE A 332 3.47 -30.57 10.77
CA ILE A 332 4.22 -30.81 9.54
C ILE A 332 5.00 -32.12 9.62
N ILE A 333 4.93 -32.90 8.54
CA ILE A 333 5.77 -34.07 8.27
C ILE A 333 6.27 -34.02 6.83
N ALA A 334 7.12 -34.96 6.44
CA ALA A 334 7.81 -34.94 5.14
C ALA A 334 6.88 -34.90 3.90
N THR A 335 5.61 -35.30 4.03
CA THR A 335 4.65 -35.37 2.92
C THR A 335 3.39 -34.55 3.16
N GLU A 336 3.23 -33.91 4.30
CA GLU A 336 1.97 -33.24 4.68
C GLU A 336 2.21 -31.98 5.51
N VAL A 337 1.39 -30.97 5.26
CA VAL A 337 1.28 -29.76 6.06
C VAL A 337 -0.18 -29.66 6.54
N THR A 338 -0.38 -29.65 7.85
CA THR A 338 -1.70 -29.43 8.45
C THR A 338 -1.90 -27.96 8.74
N PHE A 339 -2.99 -27.40 8.21
CA PHE A 339 -3.35 -26.00 8.38
C PHE A 339 -3.94 -25.75 9.78
N GLY A 340 -3.46 -24.70 10.43
CA GLY A 340 -3.97 -24.15 11.67
C GLY A 340 -4.68 -22.81 11.46
N LEU A 341 -5.46 -22.39 12.46
CA LEU A 341 -6.07 -21.07 12.46
C LEU A 341 -5.00 -19.99 12.58
N VAL A 342 -5.21 -18.90 11.85
CA VAL A 342 -4.34 -17.71 11.87
C VAL A 342 -4.26 -17.05 13.25
N SER A 343 -5.27 -17.25 14.10
CA SER A 343 -5.32 -16.76 15.49
C SER A 343 -4.76 -17.75 16.51
N ASP A 344 -4.67 -19.04 16.16
CA ASP A 344 -4.25 -20.12 17.05
C ASP A 344 -3.74 -21.31 16.22
N ALA A 345 -2.42 -21.50 16.23
CA ALA A 345 -1.79 -22.57 15.49
C ALA A 345 -2.15 -23.98 16.01
N THR A 346 -2.68 -24.11 17.22
CA THR A 346 -3.04 -25.42 17.80
C THR A 346 -4.39 -25.95 17.32
N THR A 347 -5.23 -25.07 16.77
CA THR A 347 -6.54 -25.42 16.23
C THR A 347 -6.46 -25.59 14.72
N THR A 348 -6.88 -26.75 14.19
CA THR A 348 -6.88 -27.03 12.75
C THR A 348 -7.87 -26.15 11.98
N SER A 349 -7.55 -25.80 10.74
CA SER A 349 -8.40 -25.03 9.83
C SER A 349 -8.58 -25.75 8.50
N ASN A 350 -9.81 -25.92 8.03
CA ASN A 350 -10.09 -26.62 6.78
C ASN A 350 -9.83 -25.73 5.57
N TRP A 351 -9.36 -26.31 4.46
CA TRP A 351 -9.22 -25.60 3.19
C TRP A 351 -10.60 -25.10 2.68
N PRO A 352 -10.78 -23.78 2.46
CA PRO A 352 -12.10 -23.21 2.22
C PRO A 352 -12.52 -23.22 0.74
N THR A 353 -11.56 -23.25 -0.19
CA THR A 353 -11.84 -23.12 -1.63
C THR A 353 -11.87 -24.48 -2.33
N THR A 354 -12.09 -24.48 -3.64
CA THR A 354 -12.04 -25.69 -4.47
C THR A 354 -10.70 -26.41 -4.36
N SER A 355 -10.73 -27.74 -4.46
CA SER A 355 -9.53 -28.58 -4.48
C SER A 355 -8.63 -28.25 -5.67
N ASP A 356 -7.32 -28.26 -5.46
CA ASP A 356 -6.31 -27.99 -6.48
C ASP A 356 -5.01 -28.72 -6.12
N THR A 357 -4.37 -29.35 -7.11
CA THR A 357 -3.15 -30.13 -6.94
C THR A 357 -1.87 -29.31 -7.14
N HIS A 358 -1.97 -28.06 -7.61
CA HIS A 358 -0.85 -27.23 -8.03
C HIS A 358 -0.87 -25.83 -7.38
N VAL A 359 -0.98 -25.76 -6.06
CA VAL A 359 -1.04 -24.49 -5.35
C VAL A 359 0.30 -24.11 -4.72
N THR A 360 0.72 -22.85 -4.88
CA THR A 360 1.92 -22.31 -4.24
C THR A 360 1.69 -22.11 -2.73
N LEU A 361 2.65 -22.60 -1.94
CA LEU A 361 2.78 -22.35 -0.51
C LEU A 361 3.87 -21.30 -0.28
N LEU A 362 3.51 -20.21 0.39
CA LEU A 362 4.43 -19.16 0.81
C LEU A 362 4.60 -19.13 2.31
N LYS A 363 5.78 -18.75 2.78
CA LYS A 363 6.12 -18.46 4.19
C LYS A 363 6.51 -17.00 4.31
N ARG A 364 6.10 -16.33 5.39
CA ARG A 364 6.51 -14.94 5.65
C ARG A 364 8.01 -14.85 5.92
N LYS A 365 8.64 -13.78 5.43
CA LYS A 365 9.97 -13.39 5.94
C LYS A 365 9.81 -12.80 7.35
N LYS A 366 10.73 -13.18 8.24
CA LYS A 366 10.80 -12.67 9.61
C LYS A 366 12.09 -11.85 9.77
N ALA A 367 12.02 -10.78 10.56
CA ALA A 367 13.17 -10.07 11.07
C ALA A 367 13.26 -10.35 12.57
N THR A 368 14.37 -10.92 13.01
CA THR A 368 14.62 -11.31 14.40
C THR A 368 15.35 -10.20 15.13
N PHE A 369 14.88 -9.86 16.32
CA PHE A 369 15.45 -8.83 17.17
C PHE A 369 15.68 -9.38 18.57
N LYS A 370 16.71 -8.89 19.26
CA LYS A 370 16.87 -9.17 20.69
C LYS A 370 15.74 -8.52 21.49
N ALA A 371 15.41 -9.12 22.63
CA ALA A 371 14.39 -8.61 23.54
C ALA A 371 14.68 -7.20 24.09
N ASP A 372 15.92 -6.71 23.97
CA ASP A 372 16.36 -5.37 24.35
C ASP A 372 16.87 -4.54 23.16
N ALA A 373 16.56 -4.95 21.92
CA ALA A 373 17.07 -4.37 20.69
C ALA A 373 16.88 -2.84 20.61
N ASP A 374 17.90 -2.18 20.11
CA ASP A 374 17.90 -0.74 19.94
C ASP A 374 16.96 -0.29 18.81
N PRO A 375 16.34 0.91 18.91
CA PRO A 375 15.40 1.38 17.90
C PRO A 375 15.95 1.37 16.47
N SER A 376 17.23 1.70 16.28
CA SER A 376 17.87 1.71 14.97
C SER A 376 18.01 0.31 14.36
N GLU A 377 18.23 -0.72 15.18
CA GLU A 377 18.26 -2.11 14.73
C GLU A 377 16.86 -2.54 14.26
N VAL A 378 15.83 -2.18 15.02
CA VAL A 378 14.43 -2.48 14.66
C VAL A 378 14.02 -1.76 13.36
N VAL A 379 14.43 -0.49 13.18
CA VAL A 379 14.22 0.24 11.92
C VAL A 379 14.86 -0.51 10.75
N ALA A 380 16.15 -0.83 10.85
CA ALA A 380 16.88 -1.49 9.76
C ALA A 380 16.29 -2.87 9.42
N GLY A 381 15.96 -3.67 10.44
CA GLY A 381 15.36 -4.98 10.26
C GLY A 381 13.97 -4.92 9.62
N LEU A 382 13.09 -4.02 10.06
CA LEU A 382 11.77 -3.86 9.46
C LEU A 382 11.84 -3.34 8.02
N GLN A 383 12.73 -2.38 7.73
CA GLN A 383 12.95 -1.86 6.38
C GLN A 383 13.56 -2.90 5.42
N SER A 384 14.21 -3.94 5.95
CA SER A 384 14.71 -5.06 5.15
C SER A 384 13.62 -6.02 4.68
N LEU A 385 12.44 -6.00 5.33
CA LEU A 385 11.31 -6.82 4.93
C LEU A 385 10.67 -6.24 3.65
N PRO A 386 10.48 -7.06 2.59
CA PRO A 386 9.80 -6.62 1.38
C PRO A 386 8.39 -6.10 1.69
N GLY A 387 7.99 -5.02 1.01
CA GLY A 387 6.65 -4.43 1.14
C GLY A 387 6.44 -3.46 2.32
N VAL A 388 7.38 -3.38 3.28
CA VAL A 388 7.22 -2.50 4.47
C VAL A 388 7.50 -1.02 4.16
N GLY A 389 8.54 -0.74 3.36
CA GLY A 389 8.99 0.63 3.08
C GLY A 389 9.59 1.32 4.31
N SER A 390 9.36 2.62 4.48
CA SER A 390 9.98 3.40 5.57
C SER A 390 9.24 3.29 6.90
N VAL A 391 10.00 3.15 7.99
CA VAL A 391 9.48 3.01 9.36
C VAL A 391 10.27 3.92 10.31
N GLN A 392 9.60 4.47 11.30
CA GLN A 392 10.22 5.11 12.46
C GLN A 392 9.93 4.29 13.72
N VAL A 393 10.94 4.10 14.56
CA VAL A 393 10.79 3.36 15.82
C VAL A 393 11.33 4.21 16.96
N THR A 394 10.57 4.27 18.05
CA THR A 394 11.05 4.77 19.35
C THR A 394 10.89 3.68 20.40
N ARG A 395 11.74 3.70 21.43
CA ARG A 395 11.70 2.74 22.53
C ARG A 395 11.75 3.47 23.86
N VAL A 396 10.97 3.00 24.82
CA VAL A 396 11.02 3.40 26.22
C VAL A 396 11.28 2.17 27.08
N GLY A 397 12.11 2.31 28.10
CA GLY A 397 12.36 1.29 29.11
C GLY A 397 13.83 1.23 29.55
N PRO A 398 14.16 0.34 30.51
CA PRO A 398 13.28 -0.68 31.08
C PRO A 398 12.07 -0.10 31.82
N THR A 399 10.90 -0.70 31.66
CA THR A 399 9.67 -0.36 32.39
C THR A 399 9.74 -0.90 33.83
N ALA A 400 8.75 -0.55 34.67
CA ALA A 400 8.62 -1.14 36.01
C ALA A 400 8.49 -2.68 35.97
N GLN A 401 8.02 -3.23 34.84
CA GLN A 401 7.90 -4.66 34.55
C GLN A 401 9.16 -5.25 33.90
N ARG A 402 10.31 -4.58 34.04
CA ARG A 402 11.63 -5.01 33.54
C ARG A 402 11.71 -5.29 32.03
N GLY A 403 10.74 -4.80 31.25
CA GLY A 403 10.70 -4.94 29.79
C GLY A 403 10.76 -3.61 29.06
N TYR A 404 10.39 -3.59 27.79
CA TYR A 404 10.49 -2.40 26.94
C TYR A 404 9.19 -2.19 26.16
N GLN A 405 8.97 -0.93 25.77
CA GLN A 405 7.87 -0.53 24.91
C GLN A 405 8.43 0.11 23.65
N TRP A 406 8.14 -0.47 22.48
CA TRP A 406 8.50 0.10 21.18
C TRP A 406 7.25 0.66 20.52
N LEU A 407 7.36 1.87 19.98
CA LEU A 407 6.36 2.49 19.11
C LEU A 407 6.90 2.52 17.69
N MET A 408 6.28 1.75 16.81
CA MET A 408 6.65 1.59 15.40
C MET A 408 5.63 2.33 14.54
N THR A 409 6.08 3.34 13.80
CA THR A 409 5.27 4.18 12.92
C THR A 409 5.63 3.86 11.47
N PHE A 410 4.68 3.29 10.73
CA PHE A 410 4.87 2.94 9.32
C PHE A 410 4.54 4.14 8.44
N LEU A 411 5.55 4.68 7.76
CA LEU A 411 5.44 5.88 6.95
C LEU A 411 5.08 5.59 5.48
N SER A 412 5.35 4.37 5.01
CA SER A 412 5.10 3.95 3.62
C SER A 412 4.06 2.84 3.50
N LEU A 413 3.86 2.05 4.55
CA LEU A 413 2.84 1.01 4.55
C LEU A 413 1.46 1.67 4.70
N GLY A 414 0.52 1.28 3.85
CA GLY A 414 -0.89 1.61 4.02
C GLY A 414 -1.50 0.98 5.28
N PRO A 415 -2.80 1.18 5.53
CA PRO A 415 -3.48 0.55 6.65
C PRO A 415 -3.40 -0.98 6.55
N THR A 416 -3.09 -1.63 7.67
CA THR A 416 -3.06 -3.10 7.75
C THR A 416 -4.46 -3.69 7.91
N THR A 417 -4.65 -4.89 7.38
CA THR A 417 -5.95 -5.61 7.35
C THR A 417 -5.96 -6.83 8.28
N CYS A 418 -5.31 -6.71 9.44
CA CYS A 418 -5.19 -7.79 10.41
C CYS A 418 -6.55 -8.44 10.76
N PRO A 419 -6.64 -9.78 10.79
CA PRO A 419 -5.52 -10.74 10.83
C PRO A 419 -4.85 -11.05 9.48
N HIS A 420 -5.41 -10.58 8.36
CA HIS A 420 -4.93 -10.84 6.99
C HIS A 420 -3.80 -9.90 6.56
N SER A 421 -3.00 -10.31 5.58
CA SER A 421 -1.91 -9.49 5.04
C SER A 421 -2.40 -8.24 4.27
N PRO A 422 -1.62 -7.15 4.29
CA PRO A 422 -0.41 -6.95 5.10
C PRO A 422 -0.80 -6.75 6.57
N CYS A 423 -0.21 -7.55 7.47
CA CYS A 423 -0.45 -7.47 8.91
C CYS A 423 0.85 -7.73 9.65
N LEU A 424 1.18 -6.84 10.59
CA LEU A 424 2.33 -7.00 11.48
C LEU A 424 2.06 -8.15 12.45
N ARG A 425 2.93 -9.17 12.44
CA ARG A 425 2.88 -10.28 13.39
C ARG A 425 4.12 -10.30 14.26
N LEU A 426 3.90 -10.75 15.49
CA LEU A 426 4.89 -10.96 16.52
C LEU A 426 4.97 -12.46 16.81
N ASP A 427 6.19 -12.98 16.86
CA ASP A 427 6.50 -14.34 17.31
C ASP A 427 7.61 -14.25 18.38
N PRO A 428 7.27 -14.29 19.67
CA PRO A 428 8.23 -14.05 20.74
C PRO A 428 8.96 -15.33 21.17
N HIS A 429 10.27 -15.23 21.32
CA HIS A 429 11.16 -16.28 21.83
C HIS A 429 11.93 -15.76 23.05
N LEU A 430 11.17 -15.41 24.10
CA LEU A 430 11.72 -14.80 25.31
C LEU A 430 12.31 -15.84 26.25
N VAL A 431 13.49 -15.52 26.77
CA VAL A 431 14.17 -16.27 27.84
C VAL A 431 14.51 -15.30 28.97
N ASN A 432 14.88 -15.83 30.13
CA ASN A 432 15.38 -14.99 31.22
C ASN A 432 16.85 -14.64 31.02
N GLU A 433 17.42 -13.85 31.92
CA GLU A 433 18.82 -13.42 31.90
C GLU A 433 19.84 -14.58 31.98
N TYR A 434 19.38 -15.79 32.37
CA TYR A 434 20.16 -17.03 32.42
C TYR A 434 19.91 -17.94 31.22
N ALA A 435 19.25 -17.44 30.17
CA ALA A 435 18.89 -18.18 28.96
C ALA A 435 17.95 -19.39 29.18
N ALA A 436 17.20 -19.42 30.28
CA ALA A 436 16.15 -20.40 30.51
C ALA A 436 14.78 -19.89 30.04
N ALA A 437 13.87 -20.80 29.68
CA ALA A 437 12.52 -20.45 29.24
C ALA A 437 11.81 -19.57 30.28
N CYS A 438 11.39 -18.37 29.87
CA CYS A 438 10.77 -17.41 30.78
C CYS A 438 9.24 -17.49 30.71
N ILE A 439 8.64 -18.33 31.54
CA ILE A 439 7.17 -18.50 31.59
C ILE A 439 6.43 -17.26 32.11
N THR A 440 7.13 -16.37 32.82
CA THR A 440 6.59 -15.12 33.36
C THR A 440 6.80 -13.92 32.42
N CYS A 441 7.57 -14.11 31.35
CA CYS A 441 7.79 -13.12 30.32
C CYS A 441 6.66 -13.16 29.29
N SER A 442 6.24 -12.00 28.81
CA SER A 442 5.27 -11.89 27.73
C SER A 442 5.66 -10.77 26.77
N ALA A 443 5.23 -10.91 25.51
CA ALA A 443 5.30 -9.86 24.52
C ALA A 443 3.91 -9.67 23.90
N ALA A 444 3.46 -8.43 23.83
CA ALA A 444 2.16 -8.07 23.30
C ALA A 444 2.30 -7.01 22.22
N LEU A 445 1.62 -7.22 21.10
CA LEU A 445 1.59 -6.30 19.97
C LEU A 445 0.18 -5.72 19.84
N VAL A 446 0.05 -4.40 19.87
CA VAL A 446 -1.23 -3.68 19.81
C VAL A 446 -1.17 -2.59 18.76
N ARG A 447 -2.19 -2.52 17.90
CA ARG A 447 -2.36 -1.39 16.98
C ARG A 447 -2.94 -0.21 17.76
N VAL A 448 -2.11 0.78 18.07
CA VAL A 448 -2.52 1.95 18.86
C VAL A 448 -3.12 3.06 17.99
N ARG A 449 -2.78 3.09 16.70
CA ARG A 449 -3.41 3.97 15.72
C ARG A 449 -3.49 3.27 14.37
N ALA A 450 -4.69 3.22 13.78
CA ALA A 450 -4.88 2.70 12.43
C ALA A 450 -4.33 3.68 11.38
N GLY A 451 -3.80 3.15 10.27
CA GLY A 451 -3.42 3.98 9.13
C GLY A 451 -4.65 4.54 8.41
N VAL A 452 -4.48 5.71 7.78
CA VAL A 452 -5.49 6.29 6.88
C VAL A 452 -4.80 6.63 5.57
N LEU A 453 -5.35 6.14 4.45
CA LEU A 453 -4.87 6.52 3.12
C LEU A 453 -5.34 7.93 2.80
N PRO A 454 -4.52 8.73 2.08
CA PRO A 454 -4.95 10.05 1.63
C PRO A 454 -6.12 9.93 0.64
N ASP A 455 -7.01 10.91 0.67
CA ASP A 455 -8.05 11.04 -0.35
C ASP A 455 -7.56 11.90 -1.51
N PHE A 456 -7.54 11.29 -2.70
CA PHE A 456 -7.15 11.93 -3.95
C PHE A 456 -8.34 12.54 -4.70
N SER A 457 -9.56 12.49 -4.15
CA SER A 457 -10.72 13.20 -4.70
C SER A 457 -10.50 14.72 -4.73
N ARG A 458 -9.67 15.23 -3.81
CA ARG A 458 -9.31 16.64 -3.70
C ARG A 458 -7.80 16.80 -3.67
N LEU A 459 -7.26 17.25 -4.79
CA LEU A 459 -5.83 17.40 -5.00
C LEU A 459 -5.36 18.80 -4.59
N LEU A 460 -4.20 18.89 -3.95
CA LEU A 460 -3.50 20.17 -3.75
C LEU A 460 -2.91 20.67 -5.08
N GLY A 461 -2.45 19.73 -5.89
CA GLY A 461 -1.93 19.97 -7.22
C GLY A 461 -1.88 18.68 -8.02
N SER A 462 -2.10 18.82 -9.32
CA SER A 462 -1.91 17.77 -10.32
C SER A 462 -0.90 18.31 -11.32
N THR A 463 0.17 17.58 -11.57
CA THR A 463 1.12 17.92 -12.63
C THR A 463 1.31 16.72 -13.52
N GLU A 464 1.17 16.94 -14.83
CA GLU A 464 1.52 15.95 -15.83
C GLU A 464 3.00 16.12 -16.18
N ILE A 465 3.78 15.08 -15.99
CA ILE A 465 5.16 15.02 -16.49
C ILE A 465 5.17 14.23 -17.79
N GLY A 466 5.66 14.82 -18.88
CA GLY A 466 5.74 14.12 -20.17
C GLY A 466 6.59 12.85 -20.11
N GLY A 467 6.16 11.81 -20.79
CA GLY A 467 6.85 10.52 -20.92
C GLY A 467 8.07 10.61 -21.84
N ALA A 468 8.83 9.52 -21.92
CA ALA A 468 9.90 9.39 -22.91
C ALA A 468 9.28 9.47 -24.32
N VAL A 469 9.60 10.50 -25.08
CA VAL A 469 9.19 10.64 -26.49
C VAL A 469 10.02 9.63 -27.29
N LEU A 470 9.36 8.62 -27.88
CA LEU A 470 10.01 7.76 -28.88
C LEU A 470 10.33 8.61 -30.11
N GLU A 471 11.56 8.49 -30.61
CA GLU A 471 11.96 9.09 -31.87
C GLU A 471 11.25 8.35 -33.02
N VAL A 472 10.29 9.01 -33.67
CA VAL A 472 9.67 8.51 -34.91
C VAL A 472 10.40 9.15 -36.08
N GLN A 473 11.20 8.36 -36.79
CA GLN A 473 11.78 8.78 -38.06
C GLN A 473 10.87 8.30 -39.19
N SER A 474 10.30 9.24 -39.95
CA SER A 474 9.56 8.94 -41.17
C SER A 474 10.51 8.99 -42.36
N ILE A 475 10.55 7.92 -43.15
CA ILE A 475 11.27 7.88 -44.42
C ILE A 475 10.23 8.03 -45.53
N VAL A 476 10.25 9.15 -46.22
CA VAL A 476 9.39 9.42 -47.37
C VAL A 476 10.22 9.24 -48.64
N VAL A 477 9.82 8.29 -49.48
CA VAL A 477 10.35 8.14 -50.83
C VAL A 477 9.40 8.84 -51.79
N SER A 478 9.89 9.85 -52.52
CA SER A 478 9.11 10.57 -53.53
C SER A 478 9.77 10.50 -54.90
N GLY A 479 8.96 10.26 -55.94
CA GLY A 479 9.39 10.33 -57.33
C GLY A 479 9.36 11.77 -57.84
N ALA A 480 10.43 12.25 -58.45
CA ALA A 480 10.49 13.59 -59.04
C ALA A 480 10.07 13.55 -60.51
N SER A 481 8.77 13.70 -60.81
CA SER A 481 8.30 14.40 -62.03
C SER A 481 6.76 14.46 -62.08
N PRO A 482 6.15 15.63 -62.36
CA PRO A 482 4.73 15.76 -62.64
C PRO A 482 4.36 15.48 -64.11
N ASP A 483 5.30 15.09 -64.96
CA ASP A 483 5.02 14.76 -66.36
C ASP A 483 5.82 13.53 -66.80
N VAL A 484 5.13 12.63 -67.52
CA VAL A 484 5.55 11.32 -68.05
C VAL A 484 5.31 10.14 -67.10
N ALA A 485 4.36 9.28 -67.51
CA ALA A 485 4.04 7.90 -67.09
C ALA A 485 4.38 7.51 -65.63
N VAL A 486 3.37 7.11 -64.85
CA VAL A 486 3.53 6.52 -63.51
C VAL A 486 4.59 5.41 -63.55
N VAL A 487 5.81 5.72 -63.12
CA VAL A 487 6.88 4.73 -62.97
C VAL A 487 6.74 4.16 -61.57
N PRO A 488 6.63 2.82 -61.41
CA PRO A 488 6.67 2.17 -60.11
C PRO A 488 7.87 2.62 -59.29
N LEU A 489 7.64 3.14 -58.09
CA LEU A 489 8.66 3.36 -57.08
C LEU A 489 9.10 2.01 -56.51
N GLY A 490 10.14 1.43 -57.12
CA GLY A 490 10.78 0.20 -56.66
C GLY A 490 12.26 0.43 -56.31
N GLY A 491 12.70 -0.14 -55.19
CA GLY A 491 14.10 -0.03 -54.76
C GLY A 491 14.40 -0.72 -53.44
N TYR A 492 15.62 -0.48 -52.95
CA TYR A 492 16.02 -0.90 -51.63
C TYR A 492 16.91 0.16 -50.99
N PHE A 493 16.84 0.25 -49.67
CA PHE A 493 17.75 1.09 -48.87
C PHE A 493 18.11 0.35 -47.58
N TYR A 494 19.25 0.70 -47.00
CA TYR A 494 19.65 0.19 -45.70
C TYR A 494 19.25 1.19 -44.63
N ILE A 495 18.60 0.72 -43.57
CA ILE A 495 18.41 1.49 -42.34
C ILE A 495 19.48 1.05 -41.35
N ASP A 496 20.38 1.97 -41.03
CA ASP A 496 21.35 1.78 -39.96
C ASP A 496 20.99 2.71 -38.79
N PHE A 497 20.54 2.12 -37.70
CA PHE A 497 20.42 2.82 -36.43
C PHE A 497 21.81 2.81 -35.81
N GLN A 498 22.64 3.79 -36.17
CA GLN A 498 23.99 3.93 -35.61
C GLN A 498 23.93 3.81 -34.09
N SER A 499 24.30 2.64 -33.56
CA SER A 499 24.34 2.45 -32.12
C SER A 499 25.57 3.17 -31.60
N TYR A 500 25.38 4.03 -30.59
CA TYR A 500 26.44 4.72 -29.87
C TYR A 500 27.48 3.76 -29.23
N TYR A 501 27.33 2.42 -29.34
CA TYR A 501 28.20 1.45 -28.64
C TYR A 501 28.52 0.11 -29.32
N GLN A 502 28.32 -0.11 -30.63
CA GLN A 502 28.83 -1.34 -31.26
C GLN A 502 29.72 -1.07 -32.48
N SER A 503 31.02 -1.26 -32.26
CA SER A 503 31.98 -1.68 -33.29
C SER A 503 31.91 -3.21 -33.38
N PRO A 504 31.82 -3.83 -34.57
CA PRO A 504 32.10 -3.30 -35.91
C PRO A 504 30.84 -2.88 -36.69
N ALA A 505 31.05 -2.10 -37.76
CA ALA A 505 30.01 -1.60 -38.65
C ALA A 505 29.09 -2.72 -39.19
N SER A 506 27.82 -2.66 -38.80
CA SER A 506 26.72 -3.39 -39.41
C SER A 506 26.28 -2.65 -40.67
N THR A 507 26.02 -3.33 -41.79
CA THR A 507 25.49 -2.72 -43.01
C THR A 507 24.03 -2.23 -42.86
N GLY A 508 23.45 -2.31 -41.65
CA GLY A 508 22.05 -1.98 -41.39
C GLY A 508 21.07 -3.07 -41.85
N VAL A 509 19.77 -2.83 -41.64
CA VAL A 509 18.69 -3.70 -42.15
C VAL A 509 18.36 -3.29 -43.58
N LEU A 510 18.41 -4.24 -44.52
CA LEU A 510 17.97 -4.01 -45.90
C LEU A 510 16.44 -3.95 -45.96
N VAL A 511 15.91 -2.79 -46.34
CA VAL A 511 14.49 -2.59 -46.61
C VAL A 511 14.30 -2.54 -48.11
N LYS A 512 13.43 -3.39 -48.63
CA LYS A 512 12.96 -3.34 -50.03
C LYS A 512 11.60 -2.64 -50.04
N PHE A 513 11.40 -1.75 -50.99
CA PHE A 513 10.10 -1.11 -51.23
C PHE A 513 9.75 -1.25 -52.70
N ASP A 514 8.48 -1.54 -52.97
CA ASP A 514 7.91 -1.64 -54.30
C ASP A 514 6.45 -1.21 -54.18
N ASP A 515 6.07 -0.15 -54.88
CA ASP A 515 4.72 0.39 -54.87
C ASP A 515 3.73 -0.40 -55.74
N THR A 516 4.19 -1.46 -56.42
CA THR A 516 3.35 -2.38 -57.20
C THR A 516 3.10 -3.72 -56.54
N ALA A 517 3.67 -3.96 -55.36
CA ALA A 517 3.40 -5.17 -54.61
C ALA A 517 2.01 -5.10 -53.95
N ASP A 518 1.13 -6.05 -54.28
CA ASP A 518 -0.10 -6.28 -53.50
C ASP A 518 0.30 -6.75 -52.08
N ASP A 519 -0.21 -6.06 -51.05
CA ASP A 519 0.08 -6.30 -49.63
C ASP A 519 -0.03 -7.76 -49.12
#